data_AF-G5E3N6-F1
#
_entry.id   AF-G5E3N6-F1
#
_cell.length_a   1.000
_cell.length_b   1.000
_cell.length_c   1.000
_cell.angle_alpha   90.00
_cell.angle_beta   90.00
_cell.angle_gamma   90.00
#
_symmetry.space_group_name_H-M   'P 1'
#
loop_
_entity.id
_entity.type
_entity.pdbx_description
1 polymer ?
#
loop_
_entity_poly.entity_id
_entity_poly.type
_entity_poly.pdbx_seq_one_letter_code
_entity_poly.pdbx_strand_id
1 'polypeptide(L)'
;VGALVQSSGTQRAGLFIRDFLISQLIGKDLFDMWPVADPMSLLVQELSRRNLPLPETRLTRECGSSTVLPVYFVGLYCNKKLIAEGPGESVNAAEEEAAR
;
A
#
# COMPACT_ATOMS: atom_id res chain seq x y z
N VAL A 1 -10.99 -0.99 28.77
CA VAL A 1 -9.80 -0.09 28.85
C VAL A 1 -9.98 1.05 29.86
N GLY A 2 -11.10 1.79 29.87
CA GLY A 2 -11.30 2.94 30.78
C GLY A 2 -11.06 2.65 32.27
N ALA A 3 -11.58 1.53 32.79
CA ALA A 3 -11.33 1.12 34.18
C ALA A 3 -9.85 0.81 34.47
N LEU A 4 -9.10 0.26 33.50
CA LEU A 4 -7.67 -0.01 33.61
C LEU A 4 -6.85 1.29 33.61
N VAL A 5 -7.28 2.30 32.85
CA VAL A 5 -6.68 3.63 32.87
C VAL A 5 -6.88 4.29 34.24
N GLN A 6 -8.09 4.22 34.80
CA GLN A 6 -8.40 4.78 36.11
C GLN A 6 -7.65 4.10 37.25
N SER A 7 -7.48 2.77 37.20
CA SER A 7 -6.82 2.02 38.26
C SER A 7 -5.30 1.98 38.16
N SER A 8 -4.76 1.86 36.94
CA SER A 8 -3.34 1.52 36.69
C SER A 8 -2.60 2.55 35.84
N GLY A 9 -3.26 3.65 35.48
CA GLY A 9 -2.69 4.71 34.66
C GLY A 9 -2.62 4.40 33.16
N THR A 10 -2.28 5.42 32.39
CA THR A 10 -2.24 5.38 30.92
C THR A 10 -1.13 4.46 30.39
N GLN A 11 0.02 4.40 31.07
CA GLN A 11 1.15 3.60 30.63
C GLN A 11 0.81 2.11 30.60
N ARG A 12 0.17 1.59 31.66
CA ARG A 12 -0.19 0.16 31.77
C ARG A 12 -1.35 -0.20 30.84
N ALA A 13 -2.30 0.71 30.66
CA ALA A 13 -3.35 0.56 29.65
C ALA A 13 -2.79 0.58 28.21
N GLY A 14 -1.74 1.36 27.93
CA GLY A 14 -1.06 1.37 26.65
C GLY A 14 -0.39 0.04 26.31
N LEU A 15 0.28 -0.58 27.28
CA LEU A 15 0.85 -1.94 27.12
C LEU A 15 -0.24 -2.96 26.81
N PHE A 16 -1.38 -2.89 27.49
CA PHE A 16 -2.53 -3.75 27.21
C PHE A 16 -3.03 -3.60 25.76
N ILE A 17 -3.18 -2.36 25.28
CA ILE A 17 -3.59 -2.12 23.88
C ILE A 17 -2.57 -2.68 22.90
N ARG A 18 -1.27 -2.47 23.15
CA ARG A 18 -0.20 -3.00 22.30
C ARG A 18 -0.25 -4.52 22.21
N ASP A 19 -0.38 -5.20 23.35
CA ASP A 19 -0.22 -6.65 23.41
C ASP A 19 -1.49 -7.39 22.91
N PHE A 20 -2.67 -6.79 23.06
CA PHE A 20 -3.93 -7.45 22.71
C PHE A 20 -4.64 -6.92 21.46
N LEU A 21 -4.49 -5.63 21.12
CA LEU A 21 -5.16 -5.02 19.96
C LEU A 21 -4.20 -4.84 18.78
N ILE A 22 -3.00 -4.29 19.00
CA ILE A 22 -2.03 -4.10 17.91
C ILE A 22 -1.54 -5.46 17.38
N SER A 23 -1.41 -6.47 18.23
CA SER A 23 -1.07 -7.83 17.82
C SER A 23 -2.09 -8.47 16.85
N GLN A 24 -3.35 -8.02 16.83
CA GLN A 24 -4.37 -8.47 15.88
C GLN A 24 -4.16 -7.94 14.45
N LEU A 25 -3.23 -7.00 14.28
CA LEU A 25 -2.87 -6.42 12.97
C LEU A 25 -1.76 -7.22 12.28
N ILE A 26 -1.12 -8.15 12.98
CA ILE A 26 -0.04 -8.97 12.40
C ILE A 26 -0.63 -9.84 11.28
N GLY A 27 -0.02 -9.75 10.09
CA GLY A 27 -0.40 -10.54 8.92
C GLY A 27 -1.62 -10.03 8.16
N LYS A 28 -2.21 -8.89 8.57
CA LYS A 28 -3.24 -8.20 7.79
C LYS A 28 -2.59 -7.21 6.84
N ASP A 29 -3.04 -7.17 5.60
CA ASP A 29 -2.62 -6.14 4.66
C ASP A 29 -3.25 -4.78 5.02
N LEU A 30 -2.55 -3.69 4.70
CA LEU A 30 -3.03 -2.34 4.94
C LEU A 30 -4.30 -2.05 4.13
N PHE A 31 -4.33 -2.43 2.86
CA PHE A 31 -5.45 -2.13 1.96
C PHE A 31 -6.64 -3.07 2.14
N ASP A 32 -6.44 -4.21 2.82
CA ASP A 32 -7.54 -5.04 3.32
C ASP A 32 -8.30 -4.34 4.45
N MET A 33 -7.57 -3.64 5.32
CA MET A 33 -8.16 -2.90 6.45
C MET A 33 -8.67 -1.52 6.04
N TRP A 34 -8.04 -0.92 5.03
CA TRP A 34 -8.37 0.40 4.52
C TRP A 34 -8.61 0.32 3.00
N PRO A 35 -9.87 0.08 2.57
CA PRO A 35 -10.18 -0.04 1.17
C PRO A 35 -10.07 1.32 0.49
N VAL A 36 -9.04 1.47 -0.34
CA VAL A 36 -8.81 2.65 -1.19
C VAL A 36 -9.41 2.39 -2.56
N ALA A 37 -10.26 3.31 -3.02
CA ALA A 37 -10.96 3.18 -4.31
C ALA A 37 -10.06 3.52 -5.52
N ASP A 38 -9.12 4.43 -5.35
CA ASP A 38 -8.17 4.84 -6.41
C ASP A 38 -6.77 5.06 -5.78
N PRO A 39 -5.92 4.01 -5.76
CA PRO A 39 -4.58 4.06 -5.20
C PRO A 39 -3.67 5.08 -5.91
N MET A 40 -3.80 5.22 -7.22
CA MET A 40 -2.93 6.10 -8.01
C MET A 40 -3.19 7.57 -7.69
N SER A 41 -4.47 7.98 -7.60
CA SER A 41 -4.82 9.33 -7.19
C SER A 41 -4.33 9.65 -5.78
N LEU A 42 -4.43 8.70 -4.85
CA LEU A 42 -3.92 8.87 -3.49
C LEU A 42 -2.39 9.05 -3.48
N LEU A 43 -1.67 8.23 -4.26
CA LEU A 43 -0.23 8.34 -4.42
C LEU A 43 0.19 9.71 -4.98
N VAL A 44 -0.49 10.19 -6.02
CA VAL A 44 -0.24 11.52 -6.62
C VAL A 44 -0.47 12.64 -5.60
N GLN A 45 -1.54 12.56 -4.81
CA GLN A 45 -1.81 13.54 -3.76
C GLN A 45 -0.71 13.54 -2.69
N GLU A 46 -0.26 12.37 -2.25
CA GLU A 46 0.82 12.26 -1.25
C GLU A 46 2.18 12.72 -1.78
N LEU A 47 2.51 12.42 -3.03
CA LEU A 47 3.73 12.91 -3.67
C LEU A 47 3.71 14.43 -3.83
N SER A 48 2.57 14.99 -4.23
CA SER A 48 2.36 16.44 -4.33
C SER A 48 2.51 17.12 -2.97
N ARG A 49 1.94 16.53 -1.91
CA ARG A 49 2.06 17.05 -0.53
C ARG A 49 3.52 17.07 -0.04
N ARG A 50 4.35 16.15 -0.53
CA ARG A 50 5.78 16.04 -0.18
C ARG A 50 6.70 16.82 -1.13
N ASN A 51 6.16 17.57 -2.09
CA ASN A 51 6.91 18.24 -3.16
C ASN A 51 7.82 17.29 -3.96
N LEU A 52 7.37 16.05 -4.15
CA LEU A 52 8.06 15.06 -4.98
C LEU A 52 7.52 15.12 -6.42
N PRO A 53 8.33 14.74 -7.42
CA PRO A 53 7.88 14.63 -8.79
C PRO A 53 6.75 13.60 -8.91
N LEU A 54 5.85 13.84 -9.86
CA LEU A 54 4.80 12.88 -10.19
C LEU A 54 5.40 11.55 -10.68
N PRO A 55 4.72 10.43 -10.41
CA PRO A 55 5.19 9.12 -10.84
C PRO A 55 4.96 8.93 -12.34
N GLU A 56 5.95 8.38 -13.03
CA GLU A 56 5.85 7.89 -14.41
C GLU A 56 5.68 6.38 -14.40
N THR A 57 4.62 5.89 -15.06
CA THR A 57 4.35 4.46 -15.23
C THR A 57 5.12 3.91 -16.43
N ARG A 58 5.77 2.75 -16.25
CA ARG A 58 6.49 2.05 -17.32
C ARG A 58 6.29 0.55 -17.20
N LEU A 59 6.00 -0.11 -18.34
CA LEU A 59 6.04 -1.57 -18.42
C LEU A 59 7.49 -2.04 -18.29
N THR A 60 7.78 -2.84 -17.27
CA THR A 60 9.13 -3.36 -17.01
C THR A 60 9.32 -4.76 -17.59
N ARG A 61 8.29 -5.60 -17.50
CA ARG A 61 8.28 -6.97 -18.02
C ARG A 61 6.87 -7.36 -18.47
N GLU A 62 6.79 -8.26 -19.42
CA GLU A 62 5.55 -8.92 -19.81
C GLU A 62 5.81 -10.38 -20.17
N CYS A 63 4.80 -11.23 -19.96
CA CYS A 63 4.83 -12.62 -20.35
C CYS A 63 3.45 -13.03 -20.90
N GLY A 64 3.45 -13.71 -22.04
CA GLY A 64 2.23 -14.29 -22.58
C GLY A 64 1.17 -13.27 -22.99
N SER A 65 1.57 -12.11 -23.52
CA SER A 65 0.66 -11.01 -23.91
C SER A 65 -0.46 -11.44 -24.87
N SER A 66 -0.23 -12.46 -25.71
CA SER A 66 -1.23 -13.05 -26.62
C SER A 66 -1.97 -14.26 -26.05
N THR A 67 -1.78 -14.60 -24.78
CA THR A 67 -2.40 -15.76 -24.14
C THR A 67 -3.63 -15.35 -23.33
N VAL A 68 -4.39 -16.33 -22.86
CA VAL A 68 -5.56 -16.10 -21.98
C VAL A 68 -5.12 -15.64 -20.58
N LEU A 69 -3.88 -15.94 -20.17
CA LEU A 69 -3.34 -15.64 -18.85
C LEU A 69 -2.04 -14.83 -18.98
N PRO A 70 -2.11 -13.59 -19.49
CA PRO A 70 -0.94 -12.73 -19.56
C PRO A 70 -0.53 -12.26 -18.16
N VAL A 71 0.75 -11.93 -18.01
CA VAL A 71 1.29 -11.31 -16.79
C VAL A 71 2.12 -10.11 -17.18
N TYR A 72 1.76 -8.95 -16.65
CA TYR A 72 2.46 -7.68 -16.84
C TYR A 72 3.08 -7.23 -15.53
N PHE A 73 4.25 -6.60 -15.60
CA PHE A 73 4.87 -5.91 -14.49
C PHE A 73 4.98 -4.43 -14.84
N VAL A 74 4.37 -3.57 -14.02
CA VAL A 74 4.41 -2.11 -14.18
C VAL A 74 5.22 -1.53 -13.04
N GLY A 75 6.23 -0.74 -13.40
CA GLY A 75 7.06 0.02 -12.47
C GLY A 75 6.65 1.48 -12.42
N LEU A 76 6.63 2.05 -11.21
CA LEU A 76 6.44 3.46 -10.96
C LEU A 76 7.79 4.13 -10.74
N TYR A 77 8.05 5.21 -11.49
CA TYR A 77 9.32 5.93 -11.44
C TYR A 77 9.11 7.40 -11.05
N CYS A 78 9.82 7.87 -10.04
CA CYS A 78 9.90 9.29 -9.69
C CYS A 78 11.32 9.79 -9.98
N ASN A 79 11.49 10.81 -10.84
CA ASN A 79 12.82 11.29 -11.27
C ASN A 79 13.75 10.16 -11.74
N LYS A 80 13.25 9.26 -12.59
CA LYS A 80 13.99 8.10 -13.12
C LYS A 80 14.44 7.08 -12.07
N LYS A 81 13.94 7.17 -10.83
CA LYS A 81 14.17 6.17 -9.78
C LYS A 81 12.91 5.34 -9.60
N LEU A 82 13.07 4.02 -9.67
CA LEU A 82 12.00 3.08 -9.38
C LEU A 82 11.58 3.23 -7.91
N ILE A 83 10.30 3.48 -7.66
CA ILE A 83 9.73 3.57 -6.30
C ILE A 83 8.94 2.31 -5.93
N ALA A 84 8.28 1.69 -6.90
CA ALA A 84 7.45 0.50 -6.73
C ALA A 84 7.31 -0.26 -8.06
N GLU A 85 7.02 -1.56 -7.98
CA GLU A 85 6.70 -2.42 -9.13
C GLU A 85 5.59 -3.37 -8.71
N GLY A 86 4.57 -3.51 -9.55
CA GLY A 86 3.39 -4.35 -9.31
C GLY A 86 3.12 -5.30 -10.48
N PRO A 87 2.79 -6.58 -10.21
CA PRO A 87 2.31 -7.51 -11.22
C PRO A 87 0.81 -7.38 -11.46
N GLY A 88 0.32 -7.80 -12.63
CA GLY A 88 -1.12 -7.89 -12.90
C GLY A 88 -1.45 -8.61 -14.19
N GLU A 89 -2.70 -9.05 -14.32
CA GLU A 89 -3.26 -9.70 -15.51
C GLU A 89 -3.53 -8.73 -16.66
N SER A 90 -3.55 -7.43 -16.37
CA SER A 90 -3.63 -6.36 -17.37
C SER A 90 -2.66 -5.23 -16.98
N VAL A 91 -2.31 -4.39 -17.94
CA VAL A 91 -1.44 -3.22 -17.66
C VAL A 91 -2.07 -2.31 -16.60
N ASN A 92 -3.39 -2.10 -16.65
CA ASN A 92 -4.09 -1.28 -15.66
C ASN A 92 -4.12 -1.93 -14.28
N ALA A 93 -4.34 -3.25 -14.20
CA ALA A 93 -4.31 -3.97 -12.92
C ALA A 93 -2.92 -3.95 -12.29
N ALA A 94 -1.87 -4.14 -13.11
CA ALA A 94 -0.49 -4.05 -12.67
C ALA A 94 -0.11 -2.63 -12.20
N GLU A 95 -0.65 -1.60 -12.86
CA GLU A 95 -0.48 -0.20 -12.45
C GLU A 95 -1.17 0.09 -11.11
N GLU A 96 -2.41 -0.40 -10.92
CA GLU A 96 -3.13 -0.26 -9.66
C GLU A 96 -2.38 -0.97 -8.53
N GLU A 97 -1.89 -2.18 -8.77
CA GLU A 97 -1.10 -2.95 -7.80
C GLU A 97 0.23 -2.28 -7.49
N ALA A 98 0.89 -1.67 -8.48
CA ALA A 98 2.13 -0.92 -8.24
C ALA A 98 1.91 0.36 -7.41
N ALA A 99 0.68 0.90 -7.40
CA ALA A 99 0.29 2.10 -6.67
C ALA A 99 -0.25 1.83 -5.26
N ARG A 100 -0.59 0.57 -4.95
CA ARG A 100 -0.86 0.11 -3.57
C ARG A 100 0.45 0.06 -2.79
#